data_AF-A0A8T7JZ14-F1
#
_entry.id   AF-A0A8T7JZ14-F1
#
_cell.length_a   1.000
_cell.length_b   1.000
_cell.length_c   1.000
_cell.angle_alpha   90.00
_cell.angle_beta   90.00
_cell.angle_gamma   90.00
#
_symmetry.space_group_name_H-M   'P 1'
#
loop_
_entity.id
_entity.type
_entity.pdbx_description
1 polymer ?
#
loop_
_entity_poly.entity_id
_entity_poly.type
_entity_poly.pdbx_seq_one_letter_code
_entity_poly.pdbx_strand_id
1 'polypeptide(L)'
;MSDFLGRERYEQREHKQRGDRSGCEPGRMRTAEGEVRVQVPQVRDSAQAYRSRLMEFVRGNSAGLEYLVVQMYTRGLSTRDIEEALRDPVSGETLLSKSAASALTERLWQDYLAFCQRGPKRRSNKPCGACTMRQCGRRLVCWPTTSSSATGLCIPRRCSGFRMI
;
A
#
# COMPACT_ATOMS: atom_id res chain seq x y z
N MET A 1 -6.23 14.05 -19.35
CA MET A 1 -5.86 14.70 -20.64
C MET A 1 -6.77 15.88 -20.94
N SER A 2 -8.09 15.75 -20.81
CA SER A 2 -9.02 16.90 -20.87
C SER A 2 -8.64 17.99 -19.86
N ASP A 3 -8.33 17.62 -18.61
CA ASP A 3 -7.85 18.57 -17.59
C ASP A 3 -6.57 19.32 -17.98
N PHE A 4 -5.69 18.71 -18.78
CA PHE A 4 -4.42 19.33 -19.19
C PHE A 4 -4.60 20.32 -20.33
N LEU A 5 -5.51 20.02 -21.27
CA LEU A 5 -5.82 20.90 -22.40
C LEU A 5 -6.92 21.92 -22.08
N GLY A 6 -7.62 21.76 -20.94
CA GLY A 6 -8.71 22.63 -20.52
C GLY A 6 -9.94 22.58 -21.44
N ARG A 7 -10.08 21.52 -22.23
CA ARG A 7 -11.15 21.32 -23.21
C ARG A 7 -11.46 19.85 -23.39
N GLU A 8 -12.67 19.53 -23.82
CA GLU A 8 -13.07 18.16 -24.10
C GLU A 8 -12.58 17.62 -25.45
N ARG A 9 -12.85 16.34 -25.72
CA ARG A 9 -12.54 15.72 -27.00
C ARG A 9 -13.49 16.26 -28.07
N TYR A 10 -12.93 16.73 -29.20
CA TYR A 10 -13.65 17.39 -30.31
C TYR A 10 -14.23 18.78 -30.01
N GLU A 11 -13.99 19.32 -28.82
CA GLU A 11 -14.35 20.71 -28.52
C GLU A 11 -13.44 21.67 -29.31
N GLN A 12 -14.07 22.69 -29.90
CA GLN A 12 -13.37 23.65 -30.75
C GLN A 12 -12.44 24.52 -29.90
N ARG A 13 -11.21 24.72 -30.41
CA ARG A 13 -10.19 25.49 -29.68
C ARG A 13 -10.53 26.98 -29.67
N GLU A 14 -10.36 27.60 -28.51
CA GLU A 14 -10.26 29.06 -28.43
C GLU A 14 -8.89 29.53 -28.93
N HIS A 15 -8.82 30.78 -29.41
CA HIS A 15 -7.66 31.33 -30.16
C HIS A 15 -6.32 31.33 -29.38
N LYS A 16 -6.35 31.15 -28.05
CA LYS A 16 -5.17 31.12 -27.18
C LYS A 16 -4.74 29.70 -26.76
N GLN A 17 -5.54 28.68 -27.02
CA GLN A 17 -5.26 27.31 -26.56
C GLN A 17 -4.34 26.57 -27.54
N ARG A 18 -3.17 26.17 -27.04
CA ARG A 18 -2.16 25.39 -27.76
C ARG A 18 -2.22 23.92 -27.34
N GLY A 19 -1.81 23.02 -28.22
CA GLY A 19 -1.72 21.59 -27.92
C GLY A 19 -2.75 20.75 -28.66
N ASP A 20 -2.30 19.75 -29.42
CA ASP A 20 -3.16 18.84 -30.17
C ASP A 20 -2.97 17.39 -29.76
N ARG A 21 -4.10 16.65 -29.66
CA ARG A 21 -4.14 15.23 -29.27
C ARG A 21 -3.78 14.38 -30.47
N SER A 22 -2.49 14.28 -30.80
CA SER A 22 -2.01 13.59 -31.99
C SER A 22 -1.05 12.48 -31.63
N GLY A 23 -1.52 11.24 -31.76
CA GLY A 23 -0.73 10.03 -31.63
C GLY A 23 -0.68 9.42 -30.24
N CYS A 24 -0.08 8.24 -30.18
CA CYS A 24 0.28 7.53 -28.96
C CYS A 24 1.74 7.09 -29.05
N GLU A 25 2.47 7.25 -27.96
CA GLU A 25 3.84 6.75 -27.81
C GLU A 25 3.80 5.35 -27.15
N PRO A 26 4.65 4.40 -27.59
CA PRO A 26 4.71 3.09 -26.97
C PRO A 26 5.32 3.19 -25.56
N GLY A 27 4.57 2.69 -24.57
CA GLY A 27 4.98 2.54 -23.18
C GLY A 27 5.06 1.07 -22.77
N ARG A 28 5.77 0.82 -21.67
CA ARG A 28 5.92 -0.50 -21.06
C ARG A 28 5.57 -0.41 -19.57
N MET A 29 4.83 -1.40 -19.07
CA MET A 29 4.42 -1.53 -17.67
C MET A 29 4.81 -2.92 -17.18
N ARG A 30 5.46 -3.02 -16.02
CA ARG A 30 5.82 -4.31 -15.40
C ARG A 30 4.76 -4.74 -14.40
N THR A 31 4.12 -5.86 -14.68
CA THR A 31 3.07 -6.49 -13.86
C THR A 31 3.52 -7.85 -13.34
N ALA A 32 2.79 -8.41 -12.37
CA ALA A 32 3.05 -9.74 -11.83
C ALA A 32 2.96 -10.86 -12.90
N GLU A 33 2.13 -10.66 -13.93
CA GLU A 33 1.94 -11.60 -15.03
C GLU A 33 2.94 -11.46 -16.17
N GLY A 34 3.73 -10.37 -16.21
CA GLY A 34 4.53 -10.05 -17.38
C GLY A 34 4.78 -8.56 -17.61
N GLU A 35 5.57 -8.25 -18.63
CA GLU A 35 5.66 -6.91 -19.20
C GLU A 35 4.51 -6.66 -20.18
N VAL A 36 3.71 -5.62 -19.92
CA VAL A 36 2.58 -5.21 -20.77
C VAL A 36 2.95 -3.98 -21.57
N ARG A 37 2.74 -4.03 -22.90
CA ARG A 37 2.88 -2.88 -23.79
C ARG A 37 1.63 -2.03 -23.74
N VAL A 38 1.77 -0.74 -23.46
CA VAL A 38 0.66 0.21 -23.29
C VAL A 38 0.86 1.37 -24.25
N GLN A 39 -0.20 1.84 -24.91
CA GLN A 39 -0.13 3.03 -25.76
C GLN A 39 -0.42 4.28 -24.93
N VAL A 40 0.57 5.16 -24.80
CA VAL A 40 0.49 6.37 -23.99
C VAL A 40 0.03 7.55 -24.86
N PRO A 41 -1.10 8.21 -24.54
CA PRO A 41 -1.56 9.36 -25.31
C PRO A 41 -0.54 10.49 -25.34
N GLN A 42 -0.28 11.05 -26.53
CA GLN A 42 0.65 12.15 -26.75
C GLN A 42 -0.10 13.45 -27.06
N VAL A 43 0.43 14.56 -26.56
CA VAL A 43 0.02 15.92 -26.93
C VAL A 43 1.18 16.61 -27.64
N ARG A 44 0.95 17.11 -28.85
CA ARG A 44 1.91 17.87 -29.67
C ARG A 44 1.60 19.36 -29.61
N ASP A 45 2.55 20.22 -29.99
CA ASP A 45 2.37 21.68 -30.06
C ASP A 45 1.85 22.34 -28.77
N SER A 46 2.21 21.77 -27.62
CA SER A 46 1.94 22.33 -26.29
C SER A 46 3.21 22.94 -25.70
N ALA A 47 3.06 23.98 -24.88
CA ALA A 47 4.20 24.64 -24.23
C ALA A 47 4.86 23.78 -23.15
N GLN A 48 4.16 22.78 -22.62
CA GLN A 48 4.65 21.83 -21.62
C GLN A 48 4.42 20.40 -22.10
N ALA A 49 5.38 19.50 -21.88
CA ALA A 49 5.22 18.10 -22.24
C ALA A 49 4.08 17.45 -21.42
N TYR A 50 3.10 16.88 -22.10
CA TYR A 50 2.03 16.13 -21.43
C TYR A 50 2.58 14.83 -20.84
N ARG A 51 2.40 14.65 -19.53
CA ARG A 51 2.60 13.38 -18.84
C ARG A 51 1.28 12.92 -18.26
N SER A 52 0.90 11.68 -18.56
CA SER A 52 -0.31 11.10 -18.00
C SER A 52 -0.07 10.73 -16.53
N ARG A 53 -0.90 11.27 -15.63
CA ARG A 53 -0.88 10.94 -14.19
C ARG A 53 -1.00 9.44 -13.94
N LEU A 54 -1.78 8.74 -14.76
CA LEU A 54 -1.89 7.28 -14.70
C LEU A 54 -0.54 6.60 -14.99
N MET A 55 0.18 7.02 -16.04
CA MET A 55 1.50 6.43 -16.32
C MET A 55 2.55 6.85 -15.29
N GLU A 56 2.39 7.97 -14.60
CA GLU A 56 3.22 8.31 -13.44
C GLU A 56 2.94 7.40 -12.25
N PHE A 57 1.68 7.08 -11.97
CA PHE A 57 1.29 6.14 -10.92
C PHE A 57 1.72 4.70 -11.23
N VAL A 58 1.61 4.32 -12.49
CA VAL A 58 1.97 2.99 -13.01
C VAL A 58 3.47 2.89 -13.32
N ARG A 59 4.23 4.00 -13.17
CA ARG A 59 5.68 4.03 -13.38
C ARG A 59 6.37 3.20 -12.30
N GLY A 60 6.94 2.08 -12.70
CA GLY A 60 7.70 1.20 -11.83
C GLY A 60 7.11 -0.20 -11.79
N ASN A 61 7.28 -0.87 -10.64
CA ASN A 61 6.74 -2.20 -10.43
C ASN A 61 5.29 -2.07 -9.94
N SER A 62 4.40 -2.92 -10.44
CA SER A 62 3.06 -3.02 -9.86
C SER A 62 3.13 -3.36 -8.36
N ALA A 63 2.24 -2.79 -7.54
CA ALA A 63 2.18 -3.07 -6.10
C ALA A 63 2.06 -4.58 -5.79
N GLY A 64 1.38 -5.34 -6.66
CA GLY A 64 1.28 -6.80 -6.55
C GLY A 64 2.63 -7.50 -6.75
N LEU A 65 3.44 -7.05 -7.72
CA LEU A 65 4.78 -7.58 -7.95
C LEU A 65 5.71 -7.27 -6.77
N GLU A 66 5.65 -6.06 -6.21
CA GLU A 66 6.45 -5.71 -5.02
C GLU A 66 6.06 -6.56 -3.81
N TYR A 67 4.75 -6.74 -3.57
CA TYR A 67 4.26 -7.60 -2.51
C TYR A 67 4.72 -9.05 -2.68
N LEU A 68 4.66 -9.60 -3.90
CA LEU A 68 5.14 -10.94 -4.20
C LEU A 68 6.64 -11.09 -3.89
N VAL A 69 7.46 -10.13 -4.28
CA VAL A 69 8.91 -10.13 -3.99
C VAL A 69 9.17 -10.12 -2.48
N VAL A 70 8.44 -9.29 -1.71
CA VAL A 70 8.54 -9.28 -0.24
C VAL A 70 8.13 -10.63 0.36
N GLN A 71 7.08 -11.25 -0.19
CA GLN A 71 6.60 -12.57 0.23
C GLN A 71 7.59 -13.72 -0.11
N MET A 72 8.38 -13.59 -1.17
CA MET A 72 9.45 -14.52 -1.50
C MET A 72 10.66 -14.32 -0.56
N TYR A 73 11.05 -13.07 -0.33
CA TYR A 73 12.16 -12.74 0.55
C TYR A 73 11.91 -13.18 2.00
N THR A 74 10.70 -12.93 2.52
CA THR A 74 10.31 -13.35 3.88
C THR A 74 10.26 -14.87 4.05
N ARG A 75 10.09 -15.64 2.97
CA ARG A 75 10.20 -17.11 2.94
C ARG A 75 11.63 -17.62 2.83
N GLY A 76 12.63 -16.74 2.72
CA GLY A 76 14.05 -17.08 2.71
C GLY A 76 14.67 -17.26 1.32
N LEU A 77 14.00 -16.84 0.25
CA LEU A 77 14.63 -16.85 -1.08
C LEU A 77 15.72 -15.76 -1.16
N SER A 78 16.87 -16.10 -1.74
CA SER A 78 17.91 -15.09 -2.00
C SER A 78 17.48 -14.16 -3.14
N THR A 79 18.10 -12.97 -3.25
CA THR A 79 17.80 -12.05 -4.35
C THR A 79 18.11 -12.61 -5.74
N ARG A 80 19.02 -13.60 -5.84
CA ARG A 80 19.28 -14.36 -7.08
C ARG A 80 18.19 -15.38 -7.37
N ASP A 81 17.72 -16.08 -6.34
CA ASP A 81 16.65 -17.07 -6.49
C ASP A 81 15.31 -16.39 -6.82
N ILE A 82 15.09 -15.18 -6.30
CA ILE A 82 13.94 -14.35 -6.66
C ILE A 82 13.99 -13.94 -8.13
N GLU A 83 15.15 -13.50 -8.63
CA GLU A 83 15.32 -13.17 -10.06
C GLU A 83 15.05 -14.40 -10.94
N GLU A 84 15.57 -15.56 -10.54
CA GLU A 84 15.38 -16.80 -11.28
C GLU A 84 13.92 -17.30 -11.23
N ALA A 85 13.25 -17.18 -10.09
CA ALA A 85 11.84 -17.52 -9.95
C ALA A 85 10.91 -16.61 -10.76
N LEU A 86 11.36 -15.39 -11.08
CA LEU A 86 10.65 -14.41 -11.90
C LEU A 86 11.15 -14.39 -13.36
N ARG A 87 11.95 -15.38 -13.75
CA ARG A 87 12.32 -15.61 -15.16
C ARG A 87 11.18 -16.35 -15.85
N ASP A 88 10.73 -15.82 -16.98
CA ASP A 88 9.78 -16.53 -17.83
C ASP A 88 10.47 -17.76 -18.45
N PRO A 89 9.96 -18.98 -18.26
CA PRO A 89 10.56 -20.19 -18.82
C PRO A 89 10.51 -20.25 -20.36
N VAL A 90 9.58 -19.51 -20.99
CA VAL A 90 9.40 -19.53 -22.45
C VAL A 90 10.22 -18.46 -23.14
N SER A 91 10.15 -17.21 -22.68
CA SER A 91 10.90 -16.10 -23.29
C SER A 91 12.33 -15.94 -22.74
N GLY A 92 12.61 -16.48 -21.55
CA GLY A 92 13.89 -16.31 -20.85
C GLY A 92 14.11 -14.91 -20.26
N GLU A 93 13.16 -14.00 -20.45
CA GLU A 93 13.19 -12.64 -19.92
C GLU A 93 12.91 -12.65 -18.40
N THR A 94 13.61 -11.81 -17.66
CA THR A 94 13.39 -11.65 -16.21
C THR A 94 12.48 -10.46 -15.96
N LEU A 95 11.38 -10.68 -15.24
CA LEU A 95 10.46 -9.58 -14.87
C LEU A 95 11.13 -8.57 -13.95
N LEU A 96 12.06 -9.05 -13.12
CA LEU A 96 12.73 -8.25 -12.11
C LEU A 96 14.15 -8.77 -11.89
N SER A 97 15.14 -7.88 -12.02
CA SER A 97 16.54 -8.23 -11.79
C SER A 97 16.84 -8.37 -10.31
N LYS A 98 17.92 -9.09 -9.94
CA LYS A 98 18.42 -9.15 -8.57
C LYS A 98 18.63 -7.77 -7.95
N SER A 99 19.13 -6.81 -8.73
CA SER A 99 19.35 -5.43 -8.26
C SER A 99 18.05 -4.73 -7.90
N ALA A 100 16.98 -4.93 -8.69
CA ALA A 100 15.66 -4.41 -8.38
C ALA A 100 15.07 -5.09 -7.14
N ALA A 101 15.26 -6.40 -6.98
CA ALA A 101 14.81 -7.13 -5.79
C ALA A 101 15.52 -6.61 -4.52
N SER A 102 16.84 -6.38 -4.62
CA SER A 102 17.64 -5.80 -3.55
C SER A 102 17.17 -4.40 -3.15
N ALA A 103 16.76 -3.57 -4.12
CA ALA A 103 16.23 -2.24 -3.84
C ALA A 103 14.87 -2.30 -3.11
N LEU A 104 14.02 -3.28 -3.44
CA LEU A 104 12.75 -3.49 -2.74
C LEU A 104 12.96 -3.97 -1.30
N THR A 105 13.89 -4.91 -1.09
CA THR A 105 14.22 -5.39 0.26
C THR A 105 14.85 -4.29 1.11
N GLU A 106 15.63 -3.39 0.51
CA GLU A 106 16.17 -2.22 1.23
C GLU A 106 15.05 -1.26 1.66
N ARG A 107 14.06 -0.99 0.80
CA ARG A 107 12.88 -0.20 1.19
C ARG A 107 12.13 -0.84 2.36
N LEU A 108 11.91 -2.15 2.30
CA LEU A 108 11.29 -2.92 3.39
C LEU A 108 12.10 -2.78 4.69
N TRP A 109 13.43 -2.82 4.60
CA TRP A 109 14.31 -2.62 5.75
C TRP A 109 14.17 -1.22 6.35
N GLN A 110 14.12 -0.18 5.52
CA GLN A 110 13.89 1.19 5.98
C GLN A 110 12.52 1.34 6.66
N ASP A 111 11.47 0.72 6.11
CA ASP A 111 10.14 0.70 6.73
C ASP A 111 10.16 0.01 8.10
N TYR A 112 10.90 -1.09 8.22
CA TYR A 112 11.12 -1.78 9.49
C TYR A 112 11.85 -0.90 10.50
N LEU A 113 12.93 -0.24 10.11
CA LEU A 113 13.66 0.69 10.99
C LEU A 113 12.76 1.85 11.44
N ALA A 114 12.00 2.44 10.53
CA ALA A 114 11.04 3.50 10.85
C ALA A 114 9.93 3.00 11.79
N PHE A 115 9.51 1.74 11.65
CA PHE A 115 8.57 1.11 12.57
C PHE A 115 9.17 0.95 13.97
N CYS A 116 10.41 0.48 14.08
CA CYS A 116 11.12 0.36 15.36
C CYS A 116 11.24 1.71 16.09
N GLN A 117 11.43 2.81 15.34
CA GLN A 117 11.56 4.16 15.90
C GLN A 117 10.25 4.76 16.43
N ARG A 118 9.07 4.35 15.91
CA ARG A 118 7.77 4.92 16.32
C ARG A 118 7.38 4.59 17.77
N GLY A 119 8.10 3.69 18.42
CA GLY A 119 7.79 3.21 19.76
C GLY A 119 6.48 2.41 19.80
N PRO A 120 6.28 1.55 20.83
CA PRO A 120 5.03 0.83 20.95
C PRO A 120 3.89 1.82 21.14
N LYS A 121 2.87 1.79 20.27
CA LYS A 121 1.60 2.49 20.52
C LYS A 121 1.07 1.95 21.85
N ARG A 122 1.19 2.73 22.92
CA ARG A 122 0.47 2.45 24.17
C ARG A 122 -0.99 2.41 23.80
N ARG A 123 -1.57 1.20 23.77
CA ARG A 123 -3.01 1.02 23.66
C ARG A 123 -3.59 1.87 24.79
N SER A 124 -4.32 2.93 24.46
CA SER A 124 -4.85 3.83 25.48
C SER A 124 -5.64 2.97 26.45
N ASN A 125 -5.14 2.81 27.67
CA ASN A 125 -5.87 2.15 28.73
C ASN A 125 -6.94 3.15 29.14
N LYS A 126 -7.99 3.30 28.33
CA LYS A 126 -9.17 4.07 28.74
C LYS A 126 -9.63 3.38 30.03
N PRO A 127 -9.60 4.07 31.19
CA PRO A 127 -10.16 3.48 32.39
C PRO A 127 -11.62 3.16 32.07
N CYS A 128 -12.02 1.92 32.32
CA CYS A 128 -13.44 1.57 32.35
C CYS A 128 -14.08 2.57 33.33
N GLY A 129 -15.01 3.40 32.86
CA GLY A 129 -15.74 4.30 33.75
C GLY A 129 -16.33 3.49 34.92
N ALA A 130 -16.21 4.03 36.14
CA ALA A 130 -16.73 3.54 37.42
C ALA A 130 -17.35 2.13 37.42
N CYS A 131 -16.53 1.08 37.35
CA CYS A 131 -16.98 -0.30 37.50
C CYS A 131 -17.07 -0.60 38.99
N THR A 132 -18.27 -0.60 39.57
CA THR A 132 -18.46 -1.02 40.97
C THR A 132 -18.36 -2.55 41.04
N MET A 133 -17.52 -3.09 41.92
CA MET A 133 -17.50 -4.53 42.19
C MET A 133 -18.79 -4.94 42.87
N ARG A 134 -19.52 -5.92 42.30
CA ARG A 134 -20.61 -6.61 42.98
C ARG A 134 -20.21 -8.05 43.23
N GLN A 135 -20.59 -8.56 44.39
CA GLN A 135 -20.31 -9.93 44.81
C GLN A 135 -21.43 -10.84 44.28
N CYS A 136 -21.07 -11.88 43.52
CA CYS A 136 -21.99 -12.94 43.11
C CYS A 136 -21.42 -14.28 43.57
N GLY A 137 -21.98 -14.83 44.65
CA GLY A 137 -21.37 -15.95 45.37
C GLY A 137 -19.99 -15.61 45.97
N ARG A 138 -19.04 -16.54 45.95
CA ARG A 138 -17.66 -16.33 46.46
C ARG A 138 -16.72 -15.58 45.50
N ARG A 139 -17.22 -15.04 44.38
CA ARG A 139 -16.40 -14.36 43.37
C ARG A 139 -16.83 -12.91 43.19
N LEU A 140 -15.84 -12.01 43.23
CA LEU A 140 -16.02 -10.63 42.82
C LEU A 140 -15.99 -10.56 41.29
N VAL A 141 -17.03 -9.98 40.69
CA VAL A 141 -17.16 -9.84 39.22
C VAL A 141 -17.46 -8.39 38.89
N CYS A 142 -16.70 -7.80 37.97
CA CYS A 142 -16.93 -6.43 37.49
C CYS A 142 -18.11 -6.43 36.52
N TRP A 143 -19.11 -5.59 36.79
CA TRP A 143 -20.23 -5.34 35.88
C TRP A 143 -20.24 -3.87 35.46
N PRO A 144 -20.47 -3.56 34.16
CA PRO A 144 -20.69 -2.19 33.74
C PRO A 144 -22.04 -1.67 34.27
N THR A 145 -22.03 -0.49 34.87
CA THR A 145 -23.21 0.13 35.53
C THR A 145 -24.10 0.93 34.60
N THR A 146 -23.77 1.05 33.32
CA THR A 146 -24.58 1.81 32.35
C THR A 146 -24.65 1.07 31.03
N SER A 147 -25.88 0.83 30.57
CA SER A 147 -26.23 0.47 29.21
C SER A 147 -25.90 1.61 28.25
N SER A 148 -24.61 1.85 28.00
CA SER A 148 -24.21 2.75 26.92
C SER A 148 -23.93 1.89 25.70
N SER A 149 -24.84 1.98 24.73
CA SER A 149 -24.70 1.49 23.37
C SER A 149 -23.46 2.10 22.71
N ALA A 150 -22.31 1.45 22.88
CA ALA A 150 -21.16 1.65 22.03
C ALA A 150 -20.53 0.28 21.83
N THR A 151 -20.45 -0.13 20.58
CA THR A 151 -19.96 -1.39 20.01
C THR A 151 -18.49 -1.64 20.36
N GLY A 152 -18.22 -1.87 21.64
CA GLY A 152 -16.96 -2.34 22.16
C GLY A 152 -17.24 -3.54 23.04
N LEU A 153 -16.90 -4.74 22.57
CA LEU A 153 -16.85 -5.91 23.45
C LEU A 153 -15.86 -5.60 24.58
N CYS A 154 -16.39 -5.34 25.78
CA CYS A 154 -15.62 -5.42 27.01
C CYS A 154 -15.28 -6.88 27.25
N ILE A 155 -14.14 -7.34 26.73
CA ILE A 155 -13.59 -8.65 27.08
C ILE A 155 -13.23 -8.60 28.57
N PRO A 156 -13.84 -9.42 29.43
CA PRO A 156 -13.53 -9.43 30.85
C PRO A 156 -12.10 -9.92 31.04
N ARG A 157 -11.21 -9.03 31.51
CA ARG A 157 -9.85 -9.44 31.90
C ARG A 157 -9.91 -10.18 33.23
N ARG A 158 -9.31 -11.36 33.27
CA ARG A 158 -8.97 -12.04 34.53
C ARG A 158 -7.95 -11.15 35.26
N CYS A 159 -8.31 -10.64 36.44
CA CYS A 159 -7.38 -9.88 37.27
C CYS A 159 -6.29 -10.83 37.78
N SER A 160 -5.16 -10.90 37.08
CA SER A 160 -3.93 -11.51 37.60
C SER A 160 -3.24 -10.47 38.49
N GLY A 161 -3.62 -10.45 39.76
CA GLY A 161 -3.04 -9.51 40.71
C GLY A 161 -3.75 -9.48 42.05
N PHE A 162 -3.89 -10.63 42.69
CA PHE A 162 -4.17 -10.69 44.13
C PHE A 162 -3.00 -11.43 44.78
N ARG A 163 -2.01 -10.68 45.24
CA ARG A 163 -0.97 -11.17 46.15
C ARG A 163 -1.53 -10.91 47.54
N MET A 164 -1.99 -11.95 48.23
CA MET A 164 -2.33 -11.85 49.65
C MET A 164 -1.05 -11.53 50.43
N ILE A 165 -1.13 -10.53 51.30
CA ILE A 165 -0.40 -10.52 52.56
C ILE A 165 -1.14 -11.49 53.48
#